data_AF-A0A5E3XBI2-F1
#
_entry.id   AF-A0A5E3XBI2-F1
#
_cell.length_a   1.000
_cell.length_b   1.000
_cell.length_c   1.000
_cell.angle_alpha   90.00
_cell.angle_beta   90.00
_cell.angle_gamma   90.00
#
_symmetry.space_group_name_H-M   'P 1'
#
loop_
_entity.id
_entity.type
_entity.pdbx_description
1 polymer ?
#
loop_
_entity_poly.entity_id
_entity_poly.type
_entity_poly.pdbx_seq_one_letter_code
_entity_poly.pdbx_strand_id
1 'polypeptide(L)'
;MAGPNPRTKPSILSARQNSAINSILKNEFSPYILESDASFSGFGAVSKWASQRKEQAFAEDASFQTEAVTANATPYKQAVDRKFRNFYYRMRDGRSPGTKRTKPPPPAQTLVDLLLPRPTAFRLFECVKKEEILEQIDEAGVDAYETCLEEMWDDLDEEEQSEYEQAAIASNTNVMQTRQLFVNNFERALNKLCQSSKLGGMAATTILAYRDAQGVAKVAVLAPTLLNFLTTDP
;
A
#
# COMPACT_ATOMS: atom_id res chain seq x y z
N MET A 1 6.78 -18.09 17.62
CA MET A 1 5.68 -18.89 17.03
C MET A 1 4.92 -17.98 16.10
N ALA A 2 5.18 -18.08 14.79
CA ALA A 2 4.43 -17.35 13.77
C ALA A 2 3.00 -17.90 13.76
N GLY A 3 2.01 -17.00 13.89
CA GLY A 3 0.61 -17.37 13.76
C GLY A 3 0.30 -17.94 12.37
N PRO A 4 -0.81 -18.68 12.22
CA PRO A 4 -1.20 -19.24 10.94
C PRO A 4 -1.27 -18.15 9.87
N ASN A 5 -0.51 -18.34 8.80
CA ASN A 5 -0.51 -17.49 7.61
C ASN A 5 -1.96 -17.42 7.09
N PRO A 6 -2.57 -16.23 6.93
CA PRO A 6 -3.91 -16.12 6.36
C PRO A 6 -3.91 -16.84 5.02
N ARG A 7 -4.89 -17.74 4.84
CA ARG A 7 -5.02 -18.57 3.65
C ARG A 7 -5.24 -17.63 2.46
N THR A 8 -4.19 -17.31 1.71
CA THR A 8 -4.30 -16.65 0.41
C THR A 8 -5.24 -17.49 -0.44
N LYS A 9 -6.45 -17.00 -0.69
CA LYS A 9 -7.37 -17.67 -1.59
C LYS A 9 -6.77 -17.54 -2.99
N PRO A 10 -6.86 -18.58 -3.83
CA PRO A 10 -6.36 -18.47 -5.19
C PRO A 10 -7.15 -17.37 -5.91
N SER A 11 -6.45 -16.34 -6.42
CA SER A 11 -7.02 -15.30 -7.27
C SER A 11 -7.84 -15.94 -8.40
N ILE A 12 -9.06 -15.45 -8.61
CA ILE A 12 -9.94 -15.93 -9.69
C ILE A 12 -9.27 -15.73 -11.06
N LEU A 13 -8.55 -14.62 -11.23
CA LEU A 13 -7.80 -14.34 -12.44
C LEU A 13 -6.38 -14.85 -12.32
N SER A 14 -5.91 -15.55 -13.35
CA SER A 14 -4.49 -15.92 -13.49
C SER A 14 -3.63 -14.67 -13.70
N ALA A 15 -2.33 -14.77 -13.40
CA ALA A 15 -1.37 -13.68 -13.61
C ALA A 15 -1.41 -13.15 -15.06
N ARG A 16 -1.57 -14.03 -16.05
CA ARG A 16 -1.68 -13.66 -17.46
C ARG A 16 -2.95 -12.85 -17.76
N GLN A 17 -4.09 -13.27 -17.21
CA GLN A 17 -5.36 -12.53 -17.34
C GLN A 17 -5.27 -11.16 -16.66
N ASN A 18 -4.68 -11.09 -15.46
CA ASN A 18 -4.44 -9.82 -14.76
C ASN A 18 -3.58 -8.87 -15.60
N SER A 19 -2.46 -9.37 -16.15
CA SER A 19 -1.59 -8.59 -17.02
C SER A 19 -2.32 -8.04 -18.25
N ALA A 20 -3.14 -8.88 -18.91
CA ALA A 20 -3.95 -8.46 -20.05
C ALA A 20 -4.95 -7.36 -19.70
N ILE A 21 -5.71 -7.53 -18.62
CA ILE A 21 -6.67 -6.52 -18.15
C ILE A 21 -5.94 -5.24 -17.73
N ASN A 22 -4.83 -5.33 -17.00
CA ASN A 22 -4.04 -4.17 -16.59
C ASN A 22 -3.50 -3.38 -17.80
N SER A 23 -3.10 -4.08 -18.87
CA SER A 23 -2.73 -3.44 -20.13
C SER A 23 -3.89 -2.65 -20.74
N ILE A 24 -5.09 -3.25 -20.81
CA ILE A 24 -6.30 -2.55 -21.30
C ILE A 24 -6.61 -1.32 -20.43
N LEU A 25 -6.54 -1.46 -19.10
CA LEU A 25 -6.82 -0.38 -18.17
C LEU A 25 -5.85 0.80 -18.34
N LYS A 26 -4.54 0.53 -18.39
CA LYS A 26 -3.50 1.56 -18.48
C LYS A 26 -3.45 2.19 -19.88
N ASN A 27 -3.52 1.39 -20.94
CA ASN A 27 -3.23 1.82 -22.31
C ASN A 27 -4.47 2.26 -23.11
N GLU A 28 -5.66 1.74 -22.79
CA GLU A 28 -6.88 2.03 -23.54
C GLU A 28 -7.92 2.76 -22.68
N PHE A 29 -8.20 2.25 -21.49
CA PHE A 29 -9.29 2.77 -20.67
C PHE A 29 -8.94 4.12 -20.04
N SER A 30 -7.72 4.27 -19.51
CA SER A 30 -7.23 5.54 -18.97
C SER A 30 -7.36 6.70 -19.96
N PRO A 31 -6.81 6.65 -21.19
CA PRO A 31 -6.98 7.74 -22.14
C PRO A 31 -8.44 7.96 -22.52
N TYR A 32 -9.23 6.89 -22.66
CA TYR A 32 -10.66 7.01 -22.94
C TYR A 32 -11.43 7.75 -21.84
N ILE A 33 -11.15 7.48 -20.57
CA ILE A 33 -11.77 8.21 -19.44
C ILE A 33 -11.42 9.70 -19.52
N LEU A 34 -10.15 10.02 -19.79
CA LEU A 34 -9.70 11.41 -19.85
C LEU A 34 -10.32 12.20 -21.01
N GLU A 35 -10.62 11.53 -22.10
CA GLU A 35 -11.29 12.12 -23.27
C GLU A 35 -12.81 12.25 -23.06
N SER A 36 -13.46 11.20 -22.57
CA SER A 36 -14.93 11.09 -22.53
C SER A 36 -15.57 11.62 -21.24
N ASP A 37 -14.85 11.56 -20.11
CA ASP A 37 -15.35 11.95 -18.79
C ASP A 37 -14.24 12.62 -17.97
N ALA A 38 -13.68 13.70 -18.51
CA ALA A 38 -12.60 14.46 -17.88
C ALA A 38 -12.97 14.98 -16.46
N SER A 39 -14.27 15.19 -16.19
CA SER A 39 -14.81 15.61 -14.90
C SER A 39 -15.09 14.46 -13.92
N PHE A 40 -14.95 13.21 -14.35
CA PHE A 40 -15.25 12.02 -13.56
C PHE A 40 -16.65 12.04 -12.92
N SER A 41 -17.68 12.24 -13.75
CA SER A 41 -19.09 12.31 -13.35
C SER A 41 -19.64 11.00 -12.77
N GLY A 42 -18.97 9.88 -13.02
CA GLY A 42 -19.24 8.56 -12.47
C GLY A 42 -18.98 7.45 -13.49
N PHE A 43 -18.78 6.22 -13.00
CA PHE A 43 -18.47 5.07 -13.88
C PHE A 43 -19.54 4.83 -14.96
N GLY A 44 -20.78 5.28 -14.73
CA GLY A 44 -21.85 5.24 -15.71
C GLY A 44 -21.48 5.89 -17.05
N ALA A 45 -20.72 6.99 -17.05
CA ALA A 45 -20.32 7.72 -18.25
C ALA A 45 -19.45 6.88 -19.20
N VAL A 46 -18.63 5.97 -18.64
CA VAL A 46 -17.71 5.11 -19.40
C VAL A 46 -18.15 3.65 -19.44
N SER A 47 -19.29 3.32 -18.81
CA SER A 47 -19.77 1.95 -18.62
C SER A 47 -20.05 1.22 -19.93
N LYS A 48 -20.58 1.92 -20.95
CA LYS A 48 -20.86 1.35 -22.27
C LYS A 48 -19.56 0.89 -22.95
N TRP A 49 -18.55 1.74 -22.98
CA TRP A 49 -17.24 1.42 -23.54
C TRP A 49 -16.59 0.26 -22.78
N ALA A 50 -16.57 0.34 -21.44
CA ALA A 50 -16.01 -0.72 -20.61
C ALA A 50 -16.72 -2.07 -20.86
N SER A 51 -18.03 -2.07 -21.02
CA SER A 51 -18.81 -3.30 -21.27
C SER A 51 -18.42 -3.94 -22.60
N GLN A 52 -18.39 -3.15 -23.68
CA GLN A 52 -17.98 -3.63 -25.00
C GLN A 52 -16.53 -4.13 -25.00
N ARG A 53 -15.61 -3.39 -24.38
CA ARG A 53 -14.20 -3.77 -24.37
C ARG A 53 -13.93 -5.03 -23.56
N LYS A 54 -14.63 -5.21 -22.43
CA LYS A 54 -14.61 -6.47 -21.67
C LYS A 54 -15.09 -7.64 -22.52
N GLU A 55 -16.21 -7.50 -23.22
CA GLU A 55 -16.71 -8.55 -24.12
C GLU A 55 -15.68 -8.93 -25.20
N GLN A 56 -15.02 -7.94 -25.80
CA GLN A 56 -13.90 -8.17 -26.73
C GLN A 56 -12.74 -8.89 -26.06
N ALA A 57 -12.33 -8.50 -24.85
CA ALA A 57 -11.25 -9.17 -24.13
C ALA A 57 -11.55 -10.66 -23.89
N PHE A 58 -12.79 -11.00 -23.48
CA PHE A 58 -13.21 -12.40 -23.33
C PHE A 58 -13.29 -13.15 -24.67
N ALA A 59 -13.52 -12.46 -25.78
CA ALA A 59 -13.64 -13.06 -27.11
C ALA A 59 -12.31 -13.19 -27.85
N GLU A 60 -11.34 -12.31 -27.61
CA GLU A 60 -10.11 -12.20 -28.40
C GLU A 60 -8.87 -12.73 -27.67
N ASP A 61 -8.81 -12.58 -26.34
CA ASP A 61 -7.64 -13.00 -25.57
C ASP A 61 -7.73 -14.49 -25.22
N ALA A 62 -6.79 -15.27 -25.74
CA ALA A 62 -6.71 -16.72 -25.54
C ALA A 62 -6.67 -17.13 -24.06
N SER A 63 -6.18 -16.28 -23.16
CA SER A 63 -6.18 -16.58 -21.72
C SER A 63 -7.58 -16.59 -21.09
N PHE A 64 -8.57 -15.96 -21.73
CA PHE A 64 -9.98 -15.98 -21.31
C PHE A 64 -10.82 -17.03 -22.05
N GLN A 65 -10.27 -17.68 -23.07
CA GLN A 65 -10.95 -18.73 -23.85
C GLN A 65 -10.73 -20.15 -23.29
N THR A 66 -10.23 -20.27 -22.06
CA THR A 66 -9.96 -21.58 -21.44
C THR A 66 -11.24 -22.23 -20.93
N GLU A 67 -11.26 -23.57 -20.87
CA GLU A 67 -12.43 -24.33 -20.41
C GLU A 67 -12.89 -23.91 -19.00
N ALA A 68 -11.93 -23.63 -18.11
CA ALA A 68 -12.21 -23.16 -16.75
C ALA A 68 -12.98 -21.83 -16.73
N VAL A 69 -12.63 -20.89 -17.63
CA VAL A 69 -13.28 -19.59 -17.76
C VAL A 69 -14.65 -19.75 -18.42
N THR A 70 -14.75 -20.56 -19.48
CA THR A 70 -16.04 -20.76 -20.18
C THR A 70 -17.06 -21.48 -19.30
N ALA A 71 -16.62 -22.47 -18.51
CA ALA A 71 -17.48 -23.19 -17.56
C ALA A 71 -17.95 -22.29 -16.40
N ASN A 72 -17.14 -21.29 -16.02
CA ASN A 72 -17.43 -20.39 -14.90
C ASN A 72 -17.40 -18.92 -15.32
N ALA A 73 -18.06 -18.54 -16.42
CA ALA A 73 -17.90 -17.19 -16.99
C ALA A 73 -18.30 -16.04 -16.03
N THR A 74 -19.29 -16.26 -15.17
CA THR A 74 -19.83 -15.23 -14.25
C THR A 74 -18.79 -14.67 -13.28
N PRO A 75 -18.08 -15.46 -12.44
CA PRO A 75 -17.08 -14.93 -11.52
C PRO A 75 -15.92 -14.23 -12.22
N TYR A 76 -15.47 -14.71 -13.39
CA TYR A 76 -14.44 -14.03 -14.17
C TYR A 76 -14.93 -12.68 -14.68
N LYS A 77 -16.14 -12.62 -15.24
CA LYS A 77 -16.74 -11.35 -15.70
C LYS A 77 -16.90 -10.34 -14.56
N GLN A 78 -17.28 -10.81 -13.37
CA GLN A 78 -17.40 -9.97 -12.17
C GLN A 78 -16.02 -9.46 -11.70
N ALA A 79 -15.00 -10.31 -11.68
CA ALA A 79 -13.64 -9.93 -11.31
C ALA A 79 -13.09 -8.84 -12.25
N VAL A 80 -13.28 -9.02 -13.56
CA VAL A 80 -12.89 -8.02 -14.56
C VAL A 80 -13.70 -6.72 -14.38
N ASP A 81 -15.02 -6.79 -14.20
CA ASP A 81 -15.85 -5.59 -13.97
C ASP A 81 -15.38 -4.79 -12.74
N ARG A 82 -15.04 -5.49 -11.65
CA ARG A 82 -14.51 -4.86 -10.43
C ARG A 82 -13.20 -4.12 -10.71
N LYS A 83 -12.27 -4.73 -11.46
CA LYS A 83 -11.01 -4.08 -11.86
C LYS A 83 -11.24 -2.79 -12.63
N PHE A 84 -12.15 -2.77 -13.59
CA PHE A 84 -12.49 -1.54 -14.33
C PHE A 84 -13.06 -0.45 -13.42
N ARG A 85 -14.01 -0.79 -12.53
CA ARG A 85 -14.59 0.19 -11.60
C ARG A 85 -13.56 0.75 -10.63
N ASN A 86 -12.75 -0.11 -10.03
CA ASN A 86 -11.71 0.28 -9.08
C ASN A 86 -10.68 1.20 -9.74
N PHE A 87 -10.26 0.87 -10.96
CA PHE A 87 -9.33 1.69 -11.74
C PHE A 87 -9.91 3.09 -12.01
N TYR A 88 -11.16 3.17 -12.45
CA TYR A 88 -11.84 4.45 -12.69
C TYR A 88 -11.91 5.31 -11.41
N TYR A 89 -12.35 4.73 -10.30
CA TYR A 89 -12.47 5.49 -9.03
C TYR A 89 -11.11 5.93 -8.50
N ARG A 90 -10.06 5.11 -8.66
CA ARG A 90 -8.70 5.52 -8.32
C ARG A 90 -8.22 6.71 -9.15
N MET A 91 -8.48 6.71 -10.46
CA MET A 91 -8.14 7.86 -11.32
C MET A 91 -8.89 9.13 -10.92
N ARG A 92 -10.19 9.02 -10.59
CA ARG A 92 -11.00 10.14 -10.10
C ARG A 92 -10.43 10.72 -8.80
N ASP A 93 -10.14 9.86 -7.84
CA ASP A 93 -9.65 10.25 -6.52
C ASP A 93 -8.24 10.85 -6.62
N GLY A 94 -7.40 10.39 -7.56
CA GLY A 94 -6.08 10.95 -7.84
C GLY A 94 -6.09 12.34 -8.50
N ARG A 95 -7.14 12.68 -9.27
CA ARG A 95 -7.26 13.99 -9.97
C ARG A 95 -8.00 15.06 -9.20
N SER A 96 -8.84 14.69 -8.25
CA SER A 96 -9.57 15.68 -7.47
C SER A 96 -8.60 16.42 -6.53
N PRO A 97 -8.44 17.75 -6.64
CA PRO A 97 -7.48 18.53 -5.84
C PRO A 97 -7.75 18.55 -4.32
N GLY A 98 -8.77 17.83 -3.85
CA GLY A 98 -9.13 17.67 -2.44
C GLY A 98 -9.55 16.26 -2.04
N THR A 99 -9.33 15.26 -2.92
CA THR A 99 -9.82 13.89 -2.71
C THR A 99 -8.77 12.82 -2.96
N LYS A 100 -7.48 13.12 -2.70
CA LYS A 100 -6.67 12.10 -2.00
C LYS A 100 -7.57 11.63 -0.89
N ARG A 101 -7.93 10.34 -0.80
CA ARG A 101 -8.70 9.77 0.32
C ARG A 101 -8.22 10.44 1.61
N THR A 102 -8.87 11.52 2.01
CA THR A 102 -8.82 12.01 3.35
C THR A 102 -9.72 11.00 3.99
N LYS A 103 -9.11 9.86 4.37
CA LYS A 103 -9.44 9.28 5.65
C LYS A 103 -9.78 10.46 6.55
N PRO A 104 -10.98 10.51 7.16
CA PRO A 104 -11.35 11.62 8.03
C PRO A 104 -10.12 11.98 8.84
N PRO A 105 -9.70 13.27 8.87
CA PRO A 105 -8.47 13.66 9.53
C PRO A 105 -8.47 12.94 10.87
N PRO A 106 -7.46 12.09 11.13
CA PRO A 106 -7.49 11.23 12.31
C PRO A 106 -7.83 12.13 13.49
N PRO A 107 -8.85 11.77 14.29
CA PRO A 107 -9.35 12.63 15.37
C PRO A 107 -8.14 13.15 16.15
N ALA A 108 -8.10 14.47 16.36
CA ALA A 108 -6.99 15.25 16.94
C ALA A 108 -5.82 14.37 17.40
N GLN A 109 -4.81 14.22 16.54
CA GLN A 109 -3.68 13.33 16.77
C GLN A 109 -3.10 13.63 18.15
N THR A 110 -3.26 12.69 19.07
CA THR A 110 -2.46 12.73 20.28
C THR A 110 -0.99 12.67 19.85
N LEU A 111 -0.06 13.17 20.68
CA LEU A 111 1.37 12.97 20.41
C LEU A 111 1.68 11.48 20.15
N VAL A 112 0.92 10.58 20.78
CA VAL A 112 0.95 9.15 20.53
C VAL A 112 0.57 8.83 19.09
N ASP A 113 -0.54 9.33 18.54
CA ASP A 113 -0.93 9.06 17.14
C ASP A 113 0.05 9.65 16.10
N LEU A 114 0.73 10.75 16.43
CA LEU A 114 1.79 11.34 15.60
C LEU A 114 3.05 10.47 15.55
N LEU A 115 3.41 9.88 16.69
CA LEU A 115 4.63 9.09 16.84
C LEU A 115 4.41 7.59 16.60
N LEU A 116 3.15 7.15 16.67
CA LEU A 116 2.66 5.81 16.39
C LEU A 116 1.54 5.89 15.35
N PRO A 117 1.87 6.22 14.09
CA PRO A 117 0.88 6.12 13.05
C PRO A 117 0.37 4.67 13.02
N ARG A 118 -0.95 4.52 13.17
CA ARG A 118 -1.58 3.20 13.13
C ARG A 118 -1.13 2.49 11.86
N PRO A 119 -0.61 1.25 11.94
CA PRO A 119 -0.22 0.52 10.76
C PRO A 119 -1.43 0.45 9.83
N THR A 120 -1.25 0.88 8.58
CA THR A 120 -2.29 0.73 7.56
C THR A 120 -2.34 -0.73 7.12
N ALA A 121 -3.47 -1.16 6.59
CA ALA A 121 -3.61 -2.48 5.98
C ALA A 121 -2.51 -2.72 4.91
N PHE A 122 -2.26 -1.70 4.08
CA PHE A 122 -1.16 -1.68 3.12
C PHE A 122 0.23 -1.87 3.75
N ARG A 123 0.51 -1.23 4.90
CA ARG A 123 1.78 -1.41 5.63
C ARG A 123 1.94 -2.82 6.20
N LEU A 124 0.85 -3.41 6.70
CA LEU A 124 0.89 -4.80 7.15
C LEU A 124 1.13 -5.75 6.00
N PHE A 125 0.46 -5.51 4.88
CA PHE A 125 0.67 -6.25 3.66
C PHE A 125 2.12 -6.15 3.17
N GLU A 126 2.67 -4.94 3.10
CA GLU A 126 4.09 -4.71 2.82
C GLU A 126 4.97 -5.54 3.73
N CYS A 127 4.74 -5.52 5.06
CA CYS A 127 5.53 -6.31 5.99
C CYS A 127 5.45 -7.83 5.73
N VAL A 128 4.29 -8.34 5.35
CA VAL A 128 4.08 -9.78 5.07
C VAL A 128 4.69 -10.17 3.71
N LYS A 129 4.58 -9.32 2.71
CA LYS A 129 5.01 -9.58 1.33
C LYS A 129 6.41 -9.09 1.00
N LYS A 130 7.09 -8.42 1.93
CA LYS A 130 8.39 -7.82 1.69
C LYS A 130 9.43 -8.82 1.20
N GLU A 131 9.56 -9.98 1.84
CA GLU A 131 10.54 -11.00 1.43
C GLU A 131 10.18 -11.57 0.04
N GLU A 132 8.90 -11.86 -0.20
CA GLU A 132 8.39 -12.34 -1.50
C GLU A 132 8.65 -11.31 -2.63
N ILE A 133 8.47 -10.02 -2.37
CA ILE A 133 8.74 -8.96 -3.33
C ILE A 133 10.24 -8.82 -3.59
N LEU A 134 11.07 -8.89 -2.54
CA LEU A 134 12.53 -8.80 -2.68
C LEU A 134 13.11 -10.01 -3.43
N GLU A 135 12.50 -11.19 -3.33
CA GLU A 135 12.87 -12.38 -4.11
C GLU A 135 12.46 -12.28 -5.59
N GLN A 136 11.39 -11.55 -5.90
CA GLN A 136 10.93 -11.35 -7.28
C GLN A 136 11.72 -10.28 -8.04
N ILE A 137 12.40 -9.39 -7.33
CA ILE A 137 13.10 -8.25 -7.89
C ILE A 137 14.61 -8.49 -7.75
N ASP A 138 15.20 -9.15 -8.75
CA ASP A 138 16.62 -9.58 -8.73
C ASP A 138 17.60 -8.42 -8.49
N GLU A 139 17.34 -7.23 -9.04
CA GLU A 139 18.12 -6.01 -8.85
C GLU A 139 17.29 -4.81 -9.33
N ALA A 140 16.47 -4.19 -8.48
CA ALA A 140 15.84 -2.93 -8.88
C ALA A 140 15.69 -1.95 -7.72
N GLY A 141 15.85 -0.68 -8.06
CA GLY A 141 15.76 0.44 -7.13
C GLY A 141 14.40 0.54 -6.44
N VAL A 142 14.33 1.44 -5.46
CA VAL A 142 13.16 1.68 -4.61
C VAL A 142 11.85 1.77 -5.40
N ASP A 143 11.88 2.38 -6.59
CA ASP A 143 10.70 2.57 -7.44
C ASP A 143 10.08 1.25 -7.95
N ALA A 144 10.90 0.23 -8.23
CA ALA A 144 10.41 -1.06 -8.69
C ALA A 144 9.79 -1.88 -7.56
N TYR A 145 10.36 -1.77 -6.35
CA TYR A 145 9.78 -2.34 -5.14
C TYR A 145 8.41 -1.74 -4.85
N GLU A 146 8.30 -0.41 -4.87
CA GLU A 146 7.03 0.29 -4.63
C GLU A 146 5.98 -0.06 -5.69
N THR A 147 6.36 -0.12 -6.96
CA THR A 147 5.46 -0.49 -8.05
C THR A 147 4.94 -1.93 -7.88
N CYS A 148 5.82 -2.89 -7.58
CA CYS A 148 5.45 -4.28 -7.37
C CYS A 148 4.52 -4.44 -6.15
N LEU A 149 4.84 -3.74 -5.05
CA LEU A 149 4.03 -3.74 -3.84
C LEU A 149 2.61 -3.20 -4.11
N GLU A 150 2.50 -2.08 -4.85
CA GLU A 150 1.20 -1.51 -5.21
C GLU A 150 0.40 -2.45 -6.13
N GLU A 151 1.03 -3.04 -7.15
CA GLU A 151 0.37 -3.98 -8.06
C GLU A 151 -0.14 -5.23 -7.32
N MET A 152 0.67 -5.81 -6.41
CA MET A 152 0.23 -6.96 -5.62
C MET A 152 -0.91 -6.60 -4.66
N TRP A 153 -0.90 -5.40 -4.08
CA TRP A 153 -1.99 -4.93 -3.22
C TRP A 153 -3.29 -4.71 -3.99
N ASP A 154 -3.20 -4.13 -5.19
CA ASP A 154 -4.35 -3.90 -6.08
C ASP A 154 -4.96 -5.19 -6.62
N ASP A 155 -4.15 -6.26 -6.69
CA ASP A 155 -4.59 -7.59 -7.11
C ASP A 155 -5.31 -8.37 -6.00
N LEU A 156 -5.19 -7.95 -4.73
CA LEU A 156 -6.01 -8.50 -3.64
C LEU A 156 -7.49 -8.15 -3.84
N ASP A 157 -8.37 -9.09 -3.48
CA ASP A 157 -9.80 -8.81 -3.46
C ASP A 157 -10.21 -7.97 -2.21
N GLU A 158 -11.44 -7.46 -2.20
CA GLU A 158 -11.93 -6.63 -1.09
C GLU A 158 -12.04 -7.40 0.23
N GLU A 159 -12.23 -8.73 0.20
CA GLU A 159 -12.30 -9.54 1.40
C GLU A 159 -10.90 -9.65 2.02
N GLU A 160 -9.88 -9.94 1.20
CA GLU A 160 -8.48 -9.99 1.60
C GLU A 160 -7.97 -8.63 2.08
N GLN A 161 -8.28 -7.54 1.36
CA GLN A 161 -7.96 -6.18 1.82
C GLN A 161 -8.64 -5.86 3.15
N SER A 162 -9.91 -6.28 3.33
CA SER A 162 -10.65 -6.14 4.59
C SER A 162 -10.02 -6.96 5.72
N GLU A 163 -9.49 -8.17 5.45
CA GLU A 163 -8.75 -8.95 6.44
C GLU A 163 -7.49 -8.21 6.91
N TYR A 164 -6.73 -7.60 6.00
CA TYR A 164 -5.59 -6.75 6.37
C TYR A 164 -6.03 -5.49 7.13
N GLU A 165 -7.18 -4.89 6.81
CA GLU A 165 -7.74 -3.77 7.58
C GLU A 165 -8.13 -4.19 8.99
N GLN A 166 -8.78 -5.34 9.16
CA GLN A 166 -9.12 -5.89 10.47
C GLN A 166 -7.87 -6.29 11.24
N ALA A 167 -6.87 -6.88 10.59
CA ALA A 167 -5.58 -7.20 11.18
C ALA A 167 -4.78 -5.93 11.55
N ALA A 168 -4.92 -4.85 10.80
CA ALA A 168 -4.33 -3.54 11.13
C ALA A 168 -4.97 -2.95 12.39
N ILE A 169 -6.29 -3.06 12.51
CA ILE A 169 -7.03 -2.66 13.70
C ILE A 169 -6.63 -3.54 14.91
N ALA A 170 -6.53 -4.85 14.70
CA ALA A 170 -6.16 -5.81 15.74
C ALA A 170 -4.69 -5.70 16.16
N SER A 171 -3.76 -5.50 15.22
CA SER A 171 -2.32 -5.38 15.50
C SER A 171 -1.96 -4.12 16.28
N ASN A 172 -2.83 -3.10 16.26
CA ASN A 172 -2.74 -1.96 17.17
C ASN A 172 -2.83 -2.36 18.66
N THR A 173 -3.28 -3.58 18.97
CA THR A 173 -3.24 -4.15 20.33
C THR A 173 -1.92 -4.83 20.68
N ASN A 174 -1.01 -5.06 19.72
CA ASN A 174 0.32 -5.59 20.00
C ASN A 174 1.28 -4.48 20.47
N VAL A 175 1.15 -4.17 21.76
CA VAL A 175 1.91 -3.14 22.47
C VAL A 175 3.41 -3.18 22.19
N MET A 176 4.02 -4.36 22.02
CA MET A 176 5.47 -4.48 21.81
C MET A 176 5.92 -4.10 20.40
N GLN A 177 5.16 -4.50 19.37
CA GLN A 177 5.45 -4.13 17.99
C GLN A 177 5.24 -2.63 17.77
N THR A 178 4.17 -2.09 18.35
CA THR A 178 3.90 -0.65 18.39
C THR A 178 5.07 0.09 19.05
N ARG A 179 5.54 -0.36 20.23
CA ARG A 179 6.70 0.24 20.91
C ARG A 179 7.98 0.24 20.07
N GLN A 180 8.28 -0.85 19.36
CA GLN A 180 9.47 -0.89 18.51
C GLN A 180 9.36 0.11 17.34
N LEU A 181 8.19 0.19 16.71
CA LEU A 181 7.93 1.14 15.64
C LEU A 181 8.01 2.60 16.13
N PHE A 182 7.53 2.88 17.34
CA PHE A 182 7.69 4.20 17.98
C PHE A 182 9.15 4.59 18.09
N VAL A 183 9.96 3.73 18.71
CA VAL A 183 11.39 4.00 18.95
C VAL A 183 12.09 4.27 17.62
N ASN A 184 11.89 3.40 16.63
CA ASN A 184 12.53 3.51 15.32
C ASN A 184 12.09 4.77 14.55
N ASN A 185 10.79 5.09 14.55
CA ASN A 185 10.27 6.26 13.83
C ASN A 185 10.70 7.56 14.51
N PHE A 186 10.68 7.60 15.85
CA PHE A 186 11.09 8.74 16.65
C PHE A 186 12.58 9.03 16.45
N GLU A 187 13.42 8.00 16.50
CA GLU A 187 14.84 8.08 16.20
C GLU A 187 15.10 8.66 14.81
N ARG A 188 14.43 8.13 13.78
CA ARG A 188 14.60 8.58 12.40
C ARG A 188 14.16 10.03 12.20
N ALA A 189 13.03 10.41 12.80
CA ALA A 189 12.50 11.78 12.72
C ALA A 189 13.44 12.78 13.41
N LEU A 190 13.97 12.43 14.59
CA LEU A 190 14.95 13.23 15.30
C LEU A 190 16.28 13.35 14.56
N ASN A 191 16.78 12.25 14.01
CA ASN A 191 18.00 12.26 13.20
C ASN A 191 17.83 13.18 11.98
N LYS A 192 16.69 13.09 11.28
CA LYS A 192 16.36 13.98 10.16
C LYS A 192 16.26 15.45 10.60
N LEU A 193 15.68 15.70 11.77
CA LEU A 193 15.60 17.05 12.34
C LEU A 193 17.00 17.59 12.66
N CYS A 194 17.86 16.81 13.33
CA CYS A 194 19.23 17.20 13.67
C CYS A 194 20.12 17.43 12.44
N GLN A 195 19.87 16.71 11.35
CA GLN A 195 20.55 16.90 10.06
C GLN A 195 20.04 18.12 9.29
N SER A 196 18.97 18.79 9.74
CA SER A 196 18.47 20.00 9.11
C SER A 196 19.46 21.15 9.27
N SER A 197 19.83 21.80 8.16
CA SER A 197 20.70 22.99 8.16
C SER A 197 20.14 24.15 9.00
N LYS A 198 18.82 24.17 9.24
CA LYS A 198 18.15 25.16 10.08
C LYS A 198 18.51 25.04 11.57
N LEU A 199 19.03 23.90 12.00
CA LEU A 199 19.40 23.63 13.39
C LEU A 199 20.92 23.64 13.62
N GLY A 200 21.72 24.08 12.64
CA GLY A 200 23.12 24.46 12.86
C GLY A 200 24.03 23.35 13.39
N GLY A 201 23.78 22.08 13.05
CA GLY A 201 24.62 20.96 13.51
C GLY A 201 24.38 20.56 14.97
N MET A 202 23.21 20.86 15.53
CA MET A 202 22.82 20.38 16.85
C MET A 202 22.79 18.85 16.92
N ALA A 203 23.37 18.31 18.00
CA ALA A 203 23.18 16.92 18.39
C ALA A 203 22.04 16.83 19.41
N ALA A 204 21.09 15.92 19.19
CA ALA A 204 20.06 15.59 20.16
C ALA A 204 20.30 14.19 20.72
N THR A 205 20.34 14.09 22.05
CA THR A 205 20.29 12.81 22.75
C THR A 205 18.87 12.59 23.23
N THR A 206 18.30 11.44 22.89
CA THR A 206 16.93 11.10 23.28
C THR A 206 16.93 9.98 24.28
N ILE A 207 16.28 10.22 25.43
CA ILE A 207 16.08 9.21 26.46
C ILE A 207 14.60 8.84 26.46
N LEU A 208 14.31 7.58 26.12
CA LEU A 208 12.97 7.02 26.15
C LEU A 208 12.85 6.10 27.36
N ALA A 209 11.98 6.46 28.29
CA ALA A 209 11.66 5.63 29.45
C ALA A 209 10.20 5.18 29.39
N TYR A 210 9.95 3.88 29.55
CA TYR A 210 8.61 3.31 29.58
C TYR A 210 8.52 2.12 30.55
N ARG A 211 7.31 1.70 30.92
CA ARG A 211 7.10 0.47 31.69
C ARG A 211 6.61 -0.66 30.77
N ASP A 212 7.17 -1.85 30.90
CA ASP A 212 6.71 -3.02 30.15
C ASP A 212 5.37 -3.55 30.67
N ALA A 213 4.86 -4.63 30.06
CA ALA A 213 3.56 -5.22 30.45
C ALA A 213 3.57 -5.77 31.88
N GLN A 214 4.76 -6.02 32.43
CA GLN A 214 5.02 -6.49 33.78
C GLN A 214 5.26 -5.32 34.76
N GLY A 215 5.17 -4.07 34.28
CA GLY A 215 5.37 -2.87 35.08
C GLY A 215 6.85 -2.50 35.31
N VAL A 216 7.79 -3.23 34.71
CA VAL A 216 9.23 -3.00 34.86
C VAL A 216 9.65 -1.81 34.00
N ALA A 217 10.38 -0.87 34.58
CA ALA A 217 10.91 0.27 33.84
C ALA A 217 11.98 -0.18 32.84
N LYS A 218 11.87 0.28 31.60
CA LYS A 218 12.82 0.13 30.51
C LYS A 218 13.25 1.52 30.09
N VAL A 219 14.57 1.69 29.91
CA VAL A 219 15.17 2.94 29.44
C VAL A 219 15.96 2.61 28.19
N ALA A 220 15.65 3.28 27.10
CA ALA A 220 16.41 3.27 25.87
C ALA A 220 17.07 4.65 25.70
N VAL A 221 18.39 4.67 25.58
CA VAL A 221 19.14 5.87 25.24
C VAL A 221 19.46 5.77 23.76
N LEU A 222 18.84 6.64 22.97
CA LEU A 222 19.14 6.82 21.57
C LEU A 222 20.21 7.91 21.48
N ALA A 223 21.45 7.46 21.30
CA ALA A 223 22.56 8.36 21.01
C ALA A 223 22.49 8.75 19.53
N PRO A 224 22.80 10.00 19.17
CA PRO A 224 22.96 10.36 17.77
C PRO A 224 24.05 9.48 17.17
N THR A 225 23.76 8.85 16.03
CA THR A 225 24.80 8.23 15.21
C THR A 225 25.66 9.37 14.69
N LEU A 226 26.79 9.62 15.35
CA LEU A 226 27.80 10.56 14.87
C LEU A 226 28.32 9.99 13.55
N LEU A 227 27.77 10.47 12.43
CA LEU A 227 28.50 10.46 11.17
C LEU A 227 29.75 11.31 11.43
N ASN A 228 30.90 10.65 11.42
CA ASN A 228 32.21 11.29 11.53
C ASN A 228 32.33 12.41 10.49
N PHE A 229 32.01 13.63 10.88
CA PHE A 229 32.49 14.83 10.21
C PHE A 229 33.94 15.05 10.67
N LEU A 230 34.80 14.09 10.33
CA LEU A 230 36.24 14.29 10.25
C LEU A 230 36.59 14.29 8.76
N THR A 231 36.27 15.39 8.10
CA THR A 231 36.96 15.81 6.88
C THR A 231 37.17 17.31 6.99
N THR A 232 38.30 17.65 7.63
CA THR A 232 39.25 18.69 7.23
C THR A 232 38.72 19.84 6.36
N ASP A 233 38.56 21.01 6.99
CA ASP A 233 39.18 22.32 6.71
C ASP A 233 39.34 22.82 5.25
N PRO A 234 39.33 24.16 5.01
CA PRO A 234 39.88 25.20 5.90
C PRO A 234 38.92 26.31 6.36
#